data_AF-A0A6I9NXJ7-F1
#
_entry.id   AF-A0A6I9NXJ7-F1
#
_cell.length_a   1.000
_cell.length_b   1.000
_cell.length_c   1.000
_cell.angle_alpha   90.00
_cell.angle_beta   90.00
_cell.angle_gamma   90.00
#
_symmetry.space_group_name_H-M   'P 1'
#
loop_
_entity.id
_entity.type
_entity.pdbx_description
1 polymer ?
#
loop_
_entity_poly.entity_id
_entity_poly.type
_entity_poly.pdbx_seq_one_letter_code
_entity_poly.pdbx_strand_id
1 'polypeptide(L)'
;MEPSMFLEVENEVSVVAGSKLSQLRCSRDGRDWNTLLPSSVVTAAGSSDILAVACQDRMLSVFSSCGRRLLPAIQLATPVSALHCSAHFVMALTAGAALSVWDVHKQKALVKNESLLSILPGADTTVSQSLLTQQGVPVVGLSNGKSYCFSSSLETWTLIADKGDSMVQCADFRSCLPTQDAPVSSGPLAVMQGRNLNAGRLASRLSSTPHHLQQSMTLAFLENQLASALTLQSAQEYRYWLLIYTRFLVNEGSKLFLL
;
A
#
# COMPACT_ATOMS: atom_id res chain seq x y z
N MET A 1 22.59 -0.28 -6.51
CA MET A 1 21.62 0.76 -6.89
C MET A 1 20.57 0.09 -7.74
N GLU A 2 19.30 0.22 -7.41
CA GLU A 2 18.26 -0.16 -8.36
C GLU A 2 18.36 0.76 -9.60
N PRO A 3 18.21 0.21 -10.81
CA PRO A 3 18.32 1.00 -12.01
C PRO A 3 17.18 2.02 -12.09
N SER A 4 17.54 3.29 -12.29
CA SER A 4 16.58 4.38 -12.43
C SER A 4 15.84 4.26 -13.76
N MET A 5 14.50 4.24 -13.69
CA MET A 5 13.63 4.39 -14.86
C MET A 5 13.25 5.86 -15.02
N PHE A 6 13.48 6.41 -16.21
CA PHE A 6 13.02 7.75 -16.57
C PHE A 6 11.83 7.65 -17.52
N LEU A 7 10.82 8.47 -17.25
CA LEU A 7 9.64 8.57 -18.09
C LEU A 7 9.42 10.01 -18.50
N GLU A 8 9.30 10.21 -19.80
CA GLU A 8 9.00 11.50 -20.42
C GLU A 8 7.67 11.40 -21.15
N VAL A 9 6.85 12.41 -20.95
CA VAL A 9 5.52 12.54 -21.54
C VAL A 9 5.46 13.87 -22.23
N GLU A 10 5.17 13.85 -23.53
CA GLU A 10 4.90 15.05 -24.31
C GLU A 10 3.47 14.94 -24.85
N ASN A 11 2.57 15.77 -24.30
CA ASN A 11 1.17 15.76 -24.70
C ASN A 11 0.97 16.63 -25.93
N GLU A 12 0.04 16.21 -26.80
CA GLU A 12 -0.39 16.98 -27.97
C GLU A 12 0.73 17.29 -28.98
N VAL A 13 1.71 16.39 -29.13
CA VAL A 13 2.85 16.52 -30.06
C VAL A 13 2.45 16.63 -31.54
N SER A 14 1.29 16.10 -31.89
CA SER A 14 0.78 16.11 -33.25
C SER A 14 -0.73 15.94 -33.25
N VAL A 15 -1.36 16.27 -34.38
CA VAL A 15 -2.78 16.04 -34.62
C VAL A 15 -2.93 15.18 -35.87
N VAL A 16 -3.51 14.00 -35.71
CA VAL A 16 -3.74 13.06 -36.82
C VAL A 16 -5.21 12.67 -36.81
N ALA A 17 -5.88 12.81 -37.96
CA ALA A 17 -7.31 12.53 -38.12
C ALA A 17 -8.19 13.19 -37.04
N GLY A 18 -7.86 14.44 -36.66
CA GLY A 18 -8.58 15.21 -35.64
C GLY A 18 -8.30 14.79 -34.18
N SER A 19 -7.49 13.75 -33.95
CA SER A 19 -7.08 13.32 -32.61
C SER A 19 -5.72 13.89 -32.26
N LYS A 20 -5.59 14.47 -31.07
CA LYS A 20 -4.30 14.92 -30.53
C LYS A 20 -3.52 13.71 -30.03
N LEU A 21 -2.30 13.55 -30.52
CA LEU A 21 -1.41 12.46 -30.14
C LEU A 21 -0.48 12.92 -29.02
N SER A 22 -0.20 12.02 -28.10
CA SER A 22 0.79 12.22 -27.03
C SER A 22 1.90 11.21 -27.17
N GLN A 23 3.15 11.63 -26.99
CA GLN A 23 4.31 10.77 -27.02
C GLN A 23 4.71 10.38 -25.59
N LEU A 24 4.92 9.09 -25.40
CA LEU A 24 5.48 8.50 -24.20
C LEU A 24 6.86 7.96 -24.54
N ARG A 25 7.88 8.36 -23.80
CA ARG A 25 9.25 7.86 -23.91
C ARG A 25 9.69 7.32 -22.56
N CYS A 26 10.29 6.14 -22.57
CA CYS A 26 10.85 5.52 -21.39
C CYS A 26 12.31 5.17 -21.65
N SER A 27 13.17 5.53 -20.69
CA SER A 27 14.58 5.16 -20.69
C SER A 27 14.90 4.38 -19.41
N ARG A 28 15.53 3.22 -19.58
CA ARG A 28 16.01 2.40 -18.47
C ARG A 28 17.23 1.60 -18.90
N ASP A 29 18.32 1.68 -18.12
CA ASP A 29 19.55 0.92 -18.36
C ASP A 29 20.11 1.09 -19.78
N GLY A 30 20.01 2.30 -20.33
CA GLY A 30 20.43 2.62 -21.71
C GLY A 30 19.54 2.01 -22.79
N ARG A 31 18.40 1.41 -22.43
CA ARG A 31 17.36 0.98 -23.37
C ARG A 31 16.25 2.01 -23.41
N ASP A 32 16.05 2.56 -24.59
CA ASP A 32 15.02 3.55 -24.83
C ASP A 32 13.94 2.97 -25.72
N TRP A 33 12.69 3.27 -25.38
CA TRP A 33 11.56 3.02 -26.24
C TRP A 33 10.58 4.18 -26.18
N ASN A 34 9.79 4.33 -27.25
CA ASN A 34 8.71 5.30 -27.28
C ASN A 34 7.45 4.70 -27.91
N THR A 35 6.31 5.31 -27.61
CA THR A 35 5.01 4.99 -28.22
C THR A 35 4.14 6.23 -28.27
N LEU A 36 3.11 6.18 -29.11
CA LEU A 36 2.07 7.20 -29.17
C LEU A 36 0.80 6.73 -28.44
N LEU A 37 0.10 7.67 -27.83
CA LEU A 37 -1.24 7.51 -27.26
C LEU A 37 -2.22 8.50 -27.94
N PRO A 38 -3.48 8.11 -28.16
CA PRO A 38 -4.46 8.93 -28.87
C PRO A 38 -5.13 10.01 -28.00
N SER A 39 -4.61 10.23 -26.78
CA SER A 39 -5.15 11.17 -25.81
C SER A 39 -4.04 11.69 -24.90
N SER A 40 -4.24 12.86 -24.31
CA SER A 40 -3.31 13.47 -23.37
C SER A 40 -3.17 12.61 -22.11
N VAL A 41 -1.93 12.28 -21.78
CA VAL A 41 -1.55 11.55 -20.57
C VAL A 41 -1.72 12.47 -19.36
N VAL A 42 -2.43 11.97 -18.34
CA VAL A 42 -2.67 12.66 -17.07
C VAL A 42 -1.68 12.23 -16.01
N THR A 43 -1.42 10.92 -15.94
CA THR A 43 -0.48 10.35 -14.97
C THR A 43 0.09 9.04 -15.49
N ALA A 44 1.25 8.68 -14.97
CA ALA A 44 1.91 7.42 -15.26
C ALA A 44 2.60 6.88 -14.01
N ALA A 45 2.72 5.56 -13.94
CA ALA A 45 3.41 4.85 -12.88
C ALA A 45 4.13 3.64 -13.46
N GLY A 46 5.26 3.25 -12.87
CA GLY A 46 6.07 2.14 -13.36
C GLY A 46 6.63 1.29 -12.23
N SER A 47 7.00 0.07 -12.58
CA SER A 47 7.75 -0.88 -11.75
C SER A 47 8.94 -1.43 -12.54
N SER A 48 9.64 -2.42 -11.99
CA SER A 48 10.66 -3.17 -12.73
C SER A 48 10.08 -3.94 -13.92
N ASP A 49 8.78 -4.21 -13.96
CA ASP A 49 8.18 -5.18 -14.90
C ASP A 49 7.31 -4.48 -15.95
N ILE A 50 6.61 -3.41 -15.53
CA ILE A 50 5.57 -2.76 -16.33
C ILE A 50 5.59 -1.25 -16.19
N LEU A 51 4.91 -0.59 -17.13
CA LEU A 51 4.56 0.81 -17.07
C LEU A 51 3.06 0.97 -17.35
N ALA A 52 2.36 1.71 -16.51
CA ALA A 52 0.96 2.07 -16.69
C ALA A 52 0.81 3.58 -16.92
N VAL A 53 -0.09 3.94 -17.84
CA VAL A 53 -0.35 5.32 -18.23
C VAL A 53 -1.85 5.54 -18.33
N ALA A 54 -2.35 6.57 -17.67
CA ALA A 54 -3.76 6.93 -17.69
C ALA A 54 -3.97 8.29 -18.38
N CYS A 55 -4.95 8.35 -19.27
CA CYS A 55 -5.21 9.49 -20.16
C CYS A 55 -6.50 10.24 -19.80
N GLN A 56 -6.67 11.44 -20.37
CA GLN A 56 -7.82 12.33 -20.12
C GLN A 56 -9.17 11.72 -20.53
N ASP A 57 -9.17 10.84 -21.54
CA ASP A 57 -10.33 10.07 -22.00
C ASP A 57 -10.70 8.90 -21.06
N ARG A 58 -10.06 8.82 -19.88
CA ARG A 58 -10.19 7.76 -18.87
C ARG A 58 -9.69 6.40 -19.34
N MET A 59 -8.87 6.34 -20.39
CA MET A 59 -8.22 5.11 -20.82
C MET A 59 -6.94 4.86 -20.01
N LEU A 60 -6.82 3.65 -19.47
CA LEU A 60 -5.61 3.13 -18.82
C LEU A 60 -4.90 2.17 -19.76
N SER A 61 -3.67 2.49 -20.14
CA SER A 61 -2.79 1.67 -20.97
C SER A 61 -1.67 1.05 -20.14
N VAL A 62 -1.33 -0.20 -20.41
CA VAL A 62 -0.22 -0.90 -19.73
C VAL A 62 0.77 -1.45 -20.75
N PHE A 63 2.04 -1.21 -20.51
CA PHE A 63 3.17 -1.59 -21.34
C PHE A 63 4.15 -2.46 -20.55
N SER A 64 4.87 -3.34 -21.25
CA SER A 64 6.03 -4.04 -20.69
C SER A 64 7.18 -3.06 -20.45
N SER A 65 8.17 -3.50 -19.69
CA SER A 65 9.45 -2.78 -19.52
C SER A 65 10.17 -2.44 -20.84
N CYS A 66 9.88 -3.14 -21.93
CA CYS A 66 10.41 -2.89 -23.27
C CYS A 66 9.44 -2.16 -24.23
N GLY A 67 8.34 -1.61 -23.72
CA GLY A 67 7.43 -0.74 -24.50
C GLY A 67 6.33 -1.45 -25.28
N ARG A 68 6.21 -2.78 -25.18
CA ARG A 68 5.11 -3.51 -25.82
C ARG A 68 3.83 -3.33 -25.00
N ARG A 69 2.75 -2.90 -25.65
CA ARG A 69 1.41 -2.89 -25.04
C ARG A 69 1.01 -4.31 -24.61
N LEU A 70 0.60 -4.48 -23.35
CA LEU A 70 0.32 -5.80 -22.76
C LEU A 70 -1.16 -6.23 -22.88
N LEU A 71 -2.07 -5.27 -22.96
CA LEU A 71 -3.50 -5.50 -23.12
C LEU A 71 -4.16 -4.29 -23.83
N PRO A 72 -5.37 -4.48 -24.41
CA PRO A 72 -6.21 -3.36 -24.82
C PRO A 72 -6.41 -2.36 -23.67
N ALA A 73 -6.56 -1.07 -24.00
CA ALA A 73 -6.73 -0.04 -22.98
C ALA A 73 -8.00 -0.30 -22.14
N ILE A 74 -7.87 -0.16 -20.82
CA ILE A 74 -8.96 -0.33 -19.87
C ILE A 74 -9.71 0.99 -19.73
N GLN A 75 -11.03 0.97 -19.90
CA GLN A 75 -11.89 2.12 -19.63
C GLN A 75 -12.10 2.27 -18.11
N LEU A 76 -11.61 3.36 -17.52
CA LEU A 76 -11.91 3.72 -16.14
C LEU A 76 -13.30 4.37 -16.04
N ALA A 77 -14.00 4.12 -14.94
CA ALA A 77 -15.35 4.62 -14.69
C ALA A 77 -15.39 6.15 -14.52
N THR A 78 -14.41 6.70 -13.82
CA THR A 78 -14.21 8.14 -13.64
C THR A 78 -12.74 8.49 -13.87
N PRO A 79 -12.37 9.78 -14.06
CA PRO A 79 -10.98 10.18 -14.28
C PRO A 79 -10.05 9.65 -13.19
N VAL A 80 -8.83 9.28 -13.57
CA VAL A 80 -7.80 8.83 -12.64
C VAL A 80 -7.38 9.99 -11.70
N SER A 81 -7.12 9.67 -10.44
CA SER A 81 -6.58 10.60 -9.44
C SER A 81 -5.19 10.18 -8.98
N ALA A 82 -4.94 8.88 -8.81
CA ALA A 82 -3.61 8.35 -8.54
C ALA A 82 -3.43 6.98 -9.21
N LEU A 83 -2.20 6.67 -9.60
CA LEU A 83 -1.83 5.44 -10.28
C LEU A 83 -0.58 4.87 -9.64
N HIS A 84 -0.56 3.57 -9.40
CA HIS A 84 0.58 2.87 -8.80
C HIS A 84 0.87 1.58 -9.56
N CYS A 85 2.16 1.26 -9.67
CA CYS A 85 2.63 -0.03 -10.17
C CYS A 85 3.55 -0.67 -9.12
N SER A 86 3.41 -1.98 -8.92
CA SER A 86 4.27 -2.75 -8.04
C SER A 86 4.37 -4.17 -8.60
N ALA A 87 5.58 -4.64 -8.90
CA ALA A 87 5.79 -5.83 -9.73
C ALA A 87 4.89 -5.77 -10.99
N HIS A 88 4.03 -6.76 -11.21
CA HIS A 88 3.06 -6.82 -12.32
C HIS A 88 1.64 -6.38 -11.93
N PHE A 89 1.49 -5.69 -10.80
CA PHE A 89 0.20 -5.16 -10.36
C PHE A 89 0.06 -3.69 -10.71
N VAL A 90 -1.15 -3.31 -11.16
CA VAL A 90 -1.54 -1.91 -11.39
C VAL A 90 -2.68 -1.58 -10.44
N MET A 91 -2.57 -0.47 -9.73
CA MET A 91 -3.66 0.10 -8.92
C MET A 91 -4.03 1.47 -9.46
N ALA A 92 -5.32 1.69 -9.69
CA ALA A 92 -5.88 2.99 -10.03
C ALA A 92 -6.86 3.45 -8.96
N LEU A 93 -6.64 4.67 -8.48
CA LEU A 93 -7.59 5.45 -7.70
C LEU A 93 -8.23 6.47 -8.62
N THR A 94 -9.55 6.60 -8.56
CA THR A 94 -10.30 7.49 -9.46
C THR A 94 -10.99 8.61 -8.70
N ALA A 95 -11.29 9.71 -9.38
CA ALA A 95 -11.94 10.90 -8.82
C ALA A 95 -13.33 10.60 -8.25
N GLY A 96 -13.99 9.52 -8.69
CA GLY A 96 -15.23 8.99 -8.11
C GLY A 96 -15.03 8.22 -6.81
N ALA A 97 -13.91 8.40 -6.11
CA ALA A 97 -13.54 7.70 -4.87
C ALA A 97 -13.63 6.17 -4.99
N ALA A 98 -13.21 5.62 -6.13
CA ALA A 98 -13.17 4.18 -6.37
C ALA A 98 -11.75 3.69 -6.66
N LEU A 99 -11.45 2.48 -6.20
CA LEU A 99 -10.16 1.81 -6.31
C LEU A 99 -10.30 0.53 -7.14
N SER A 100 -9.34 0.30 -8.04
CA SER A 100 -9.24 -0.95 -8.78
C SER A 100 -7.80 -1.45 -8.79
N VAL A 101 -7.64 -2.77 -8.74
CA VAL A 101 -6.33 -3.43 -8.81
C VAL A 101 -6.40 -4.56 -9.84
N TRP A 102 -5.40 -4.62 -10.71
CA TRP A 102 -5.26 -5.67 -11.72
C TRP A 102 -3.90 -6.35 -11.62
N ASP A 103 -3.93 -7.68 -11.67
CA ASP A 103 -2.78 -8.51 -12.02
C ASP A 103 -2.73 -8.55 -13.56
N VAL A 104 -1.81 -7.77 -14.16
CA VAL A 104 -1.73 -7.68 -15.63
C VAL A 104 -1.00 -8.86 -16.25
N HIS A 105 -0.23 -9.59 -15.45
CA HIS A 105 0.44 -10.81 -15.89
C HIS A 105 -0.56 -11.95 -16.07
N LYS A 106 -1.46 -12.14 -15.09
CA LYS A 106 -2.56 -13.11 -15.15
C LYS A 106 -3.82 -12.59 -15.83
N GLN A 107 -3.83 -11.31 -16.23
CA GLN A 107 -4.98 -10.61 -16.80
C GLN A 107 -6.25 -10.76 -15.94
N LYS A 108 -6.11 -10.55 -14.62
CA LYS A 108 -7.19 -10.72 -13.64
C LYS A 108 -7.36 -9.46 -12.80
N ALA A 109 -8.61 -9.06 -12.57
CA ALA A 109 -8.94 -8.04 -11.57
C ALA A 109 -8.85 -8.66 -10.15
N LEU A 110 -8.10 -8.01 -9.26
CA LEU A 110 -8.01 -8.37 -7.83
C LEU A 110 -8.98 -7.53 -6.98
N VAL A 111 -9.25 -6.30 -7.40
CA VAL A 111 -10.23 -5.39 -6.81
C VAL A 111 -10.94 -4.68 -7.95
N LYS A 112 -12.27 -4.71 -7.98
CA LYS A 112 -13.07 -4.21 -9.10
C LYS A 112 -13.90 -3.00 -8.68
N ASN A 113 -13.39 -1.80 -8.98
CA ASN A 113 -14.10 -0.53 -8.78
C ASN A 113 -14.73 -0.41 -7.38
N GLU A 114 -13.95 -0.76 -6.36
CA GLU A 114 -14.38 -0.77 -4.97
C GLU A 114 -14.48 0.66 -4.45
N SER A 115 -15.59 0.98 -3.78
CA SER A 115 -15.82 2.32 -3.25
C SER A 115 -15.01 2.58 -1.98
N LEU A 116 -14.35 3.73 -1.90
CA LEU A 116 -13.67 4.21 -0.69
C LEU A 116 -14.65 4.84 0.31
N LEU A 117 -15.90 5.08 -0.07
CA LEU A 117 -16.89 5.73 0.80
C LEU A 117 -17.19 4.91 2.06
N SER A 118 -16.96 3.59 2.05
CA SER A 118 -17.11 2.71 3.21
C SER A 118 -16.07 2.99 4.32
N ILE A 119 -14.89 3.50 3.95
CA ILE A 119 -13.81 3.83 4.89
C ILE A 119 -13.62 5.33 5.09
N LEU A 120 -14.25 6.18 4.27
CA LEU A 120 -14.26 7.63 4.42
C LEU A 120 -15.47 8.04 5.28
N PRO A 121 -15.30 8.33 6.58
CA PRO A 121 -16.42 8.56 7.51
C PRO A 121 -17.17 9.89 7.28
N GLY A 122 -16.73 10.73 6.34
CA GLY A 122 -17.34 12.02 6.02
C GLY A 122 -16.45 12.91 5.16
N ALA A 123 -16.94 14.11 4.84
CA ALA A 123 -16.29 15.05 3.91
C ALA A 123 -14.93 15.59 4.38
N ASP A 124 -14.68 15.61 5.70
CA ASP A 124 -13.45 16.16 6.27
C ASP A 124 -12.28 15.17 6.27
N THR A 125 -12.55 13.89 5.99
CA THR A 125 -11.51 12.86 5.90
C THR A 125 -11.09 12.68 4.45
N THR A 126 -9.80 12.81 4.18
CA THR A 126 -9.22 12.63 2.85
C THR A 126 -8.26 11.46 2.83
N VAL A 127 -7.97 10.95 1.63
CA VAL A 127 -6.88 10.00 1.42
C VAL A 127 -5.56 10.76 1.53
N SER A 128 -4.76 10.44 2.54
CA SER A 128 -3.45 11.06 2.78
C SER A 128 -2.30 10.26 2.15
N GLN A 129 -2.48 8.96 1.97
CA GLN A 129 -1.48 8.06 1.40
C GLN A 129 -2.16 6.89 0.68
N SER A 130 -1.56 6.45 -0.42
CA SER A 130 -1.95 5.21 -1.11
C SER A 130 -0.70 4.44 -1.51
N LEU A 131 -0.77 3.11 -1.39
CA LEU A 131 0.31 2.22 -1.80
C LEU A 131 -0.24 0.90 -2.33
N LEU A 132 0.60 0.23 -3.11
CA LEU A 132 0.35 -1.10 -3.64
C LEU A 132 1.53 -1.99 -3.26
N THR A 133 1.25 -3.06 -2.51
CA THR A 133 2.29 -4.02 -2.13
C THR A 133 2.78 -4.83 -3.33
N GLN A 134 3.93 -5.49 -3.19
CA GLN A 134 4.46 -6.39 -4.23
C GLN A 134 3.59 -7.63 -4.43
N GLN A 135 2.66 -7.90 -3.52
CA GLN A 135 1.69 -8.99 -3.57
C GLN A 135 0.33 -8.55 -4.13
N GLY A 136 0.19 -7.28 -4.55
CA GLY A 136 -1.04 -6.76 -5.15
C GLY A 136 -2.11 -6.35 -4.13
N VAL A 137 -1.76 -6.26 -2.84
CA VAL A 137 -2.65 -5.75 -1.79
C VAL A 137 -2.64 -4.22 -1.81
N PRO A 138 -3.77 -3.54 -2.03
CA PRO A 138 -3.85 -2.09 -1.96
C PRO A 138 -4.05 -1.63 -0.52
N VAL A 139 -3.42 -0.50 -0.18
CA VAL A 139 -3.53 0.10 1.15
C VAL A 139 -3.74 1.61 1.01
N VAL A 140 -4.65 2.13 1.84
CA VAL A 140 -5.09 3.53 1.85
C VAL A 140 -4.94 4.06 3.27
N GLY A 141 -4.16 5.13 3.43
CA GLY A 141 -4.07 5.93 4.64
C GLY A 141 -4.97 7.14 4.54
N LEU A 142 -5.64 7.45 5.65
CA LEU A 142 -6.56 8.58 5.75
C LEU A 142 -5.93 9.72 6.58
N SER A 143 -6.45 10.93 6.41
CA SER A 143 -6.01 12.12 7.16
C SER A 143 -6.27 12.01 8.67
N ASN A 144 -7.23 11.18 9.09
CA ASN A 144 -7.55 10.92 10.50
C ASN A 144 -6.58 9.93 11.18
N GLY A 145 -5.52 9.49 10.50
CA GLY A 145 -4.51 8.59 11.06
C GLY A 145 -4.84 7.10 10.95
N LYS A 146 -6.03 6.74 10.46
CA LYS A 146 -6.39 5.34 10.17
C LYS A 146 -5.85 4.90 8.82
N SER A 147 -5.45 3.63 8.74
CA SER A 147 -4.98 2.99 7.52
C SER A 147 -5.71 1.69 7.30
N TYR A 148 -6.20 1.50 6.09
CA TYR A 148 -6.98 0.34 5.68
C TYR A 148 -6.31 -0.39 4.53
N CYS A 149 -6.40 -1.71 4.50
CA CYS A 149 -6.09 -2.49 3.32
C CYS A 149 -7.32 -3.27 2.85
N PHE A 150 -7.43 -3.50 1.54
CA PHE A 150 -8.52 -4.31 1.00
C PHE A 150 -8.08 -5.77 0.90
N SER A 151 -8.82 -6.65 1.56
CA SER A 151 -8.61 -8.10 1.46
C SER A 151 -9.41 -8.64 0.28
N SER A 152 -8.74 -9.00 -0.82
CA SER A 152 -9.41 -9.60 -1.98
C SER A 152 -10.08 -10.95 -1.68
N SER A 153 -9.64 -11.68 -0.66
CA SER A 153 -10.25 -12.96 -0.26
C SER A 153 -11.52 -12.77 0.55
N LEU A 154 -11.60 -11.71 1.35
CA LEU A 154 -12.77 -11.38 2.17
C LEU A 154 -13.68 -10.34 1.51
N GLU A 155 -13.24 -9.75 0.41
CA GLU A 155 -13.91 -8.65 -0.31
C GLU A 155 -14.29 -7.49 0.63
N THR A 156 -13.38 -7.12 1.52
CA THR A 156 -13.66 -6.12 2.55
C THR A 156 -12.44 -5.26 2.91
N TRP A 157 -12.70 -4.06 3.40
CA TRP A 157 -11.70 -3.18 3.98
C TRP A 157 -11.39 -3.58 5.42
N THR A 158 -10.12 -3.74 5.73
CA THR A 158 -9.62 -4.10 7.06
C THR A 158 -8.73 -3.00 7.60
N LEU A 159 -8.99 -2.58 8.84
CA LEU A 159 -8.16 -1.60 9.54
C LEU A 159 -6.84 -2.28 9.95
N ILE A 160 -5.71 -1.73 9.52
CA ILE A 160 -4.38 -2.28 9.80
C ILE A 160 -3.52 -1.37 10.69
N ALA A 161 -3.90 -0.10 10.82
CA ALA A 161 -3.24 0.84 11.72
C ALA A 161 -4.19 1.97 12.09
N ASP A 162 -4.15 2.38 13.35
CA ASP A 162 -4.80 3.58 13.86
C ASP A 162 -3.81 4.34 14.75
N LYS A 163 -3.35 5.50 14.29
CA LYS A 163 -2.38 6.33 15.03
C LYS A 163 -2.99 6.97 16.29
N GLY A 164 -4.31 7.06 16.35
CA GLY A 164 -5.04 7.62 17.50
C GLY A 164 -5.43 6.58 18.55
N ASP A 165 -5.21 5.29 18.31
CA ASP A 165 -5.59 4.23 19.23
C ASP A 165 -4.73 4.27 20.52
N SER A 166 -5.38 4.49 21.65
CA SER A 166 -4.76 4.58 22.96
C SER A 166 -4.18 3.24 23.43
N MET A 167 -4.71 2.11 22.96
CA MET A 167 -4.17 0.78 23.27
C MET A 167 -2.78 0.61 22.68
N VAL A 168 -2.55 1.12 21.46
CA VAL A 168 -1.26 1.11 20.79
C VAL A 168 -0.22 1.92 21.59
N GLN A 169 -0.64 3.03 22.19
CA GLN A 169 0.26 3.91 22.95
C GLN A 169 0.71 3.32 24.29
N CYS A 170 -0.09 2.45 24.89
CA CYS A 170 0.18 1.81 26.18
C CYS A 170 0.92 0.46 26.07
N ALA A 171 1.09 -0.08 24.86
CA ALA A 171 1.74 -1.37 24.66
C ALA A 171 3.24 -1.33 25.04
N ASP A 172 3.66 -2.22 25.95
CA ASP A 172 5.05 -2.35 26.39
C ASP A 172 5.60 -3.75 26.09
N PHE A 173 6.23 -3.87 24.92
CA PHE A 173 6.92 -5.06 24.45
C PHE A 173 8.44 -4.85 24.36
N ARG A 174 8.99 -3.82 25.02
CA ARG A 174 10.41 -3.45 24.88
C ARG A 174 11.34 -4.57 25.36
N SER A 175 10.95 -5.27 26.43
CA SER A 175 11.66 -6.45 26.96
C SER A 175 11.76 -7.61 25.95
N CYS A 176 10.91 -7.61 24.91
CA CYS A 176 10.82 -8.68 23.91
C CYS A 176 11.67 -8.40 22.66
N LEU A 177 12.24 -7.19 22.54
CA LEU A 177 13.08 -6.81 21.39
C LEU A 177 14.48 -7.45 21.50
N PRO A 178 15.02 -8.03 20.41
CA PRO A 178 16.32 -8.73 20.45
C PRO A 178 17.52 -7.80 20.71
N THR A 179 17.45 -6.53 20.30
CA THR A 179 18.51 -5.53 20.45
C THR A 179 17.90 -4.14 20.41
N GLN A 180 18.38 -3.19 21.23
CA GLN A 180 17.87 -1.81 21.23
C GLN A 180 18.13 -1.06 19.89
N ASP A 181 19.06 -1.57 19.08
CA ASP A 181 19.44 -1.04 17.76
C ASP A 181 19.03 -1.97 16.59
N ALA A 182 18.16 -2.96 16.83
CA ALA A 182 17.68 -3.82 15.75
C ALA A 182 16.89 -2.99 14.72
N PRO A 183 17.10 -3.20 13.40
CA PRO A 183 16.36 -2.47 12.38
C PRO A 183 14.87 -2.75 12.54
N VAL A 184 14.08 -1.68 12.73
CA VAL A 184 12.62 -1.73 12.67
C VAL A 184 12.26 -2.37 11.32
N SER A 185 11.33 -3.33 11.35
CA SER A 185 10.90 -4.01 10.12
C SER A 185 10.56 -2.99 9.03
N SER A 186 11.15 -3.16 7.86
CA SER A 186 10.84 -2.38 6.66
C SER A 186 9.74 -3.09 5.89
N GLY A 187 8.57 -2.48 5.74
CA GLY A 187 7.47 -3.06 4.99
C GLY A 187 6.25 -2.15 4.94
N PRO A 188 5.18 -2.57 4.24
CA PRO A 188 3.98 -1.77 4.08
C PRO A 188 3.33 -1.38 5.41
N LEU A 189 3.31 -2.28 6.41
CA LEU A 189 2.72 -1.97 7.71
C LEU A 189 3.51 -0.86 8.41
N ALA A 190 4.84 -1.00 8.46
CA ALA A 190 5.72 -0.01 9.05
C ALA A 190 5.65 1.35 8.34
N VAL A 191 5.49 1.37 7.01
CA VAL A 191 5.28 2.61 6.25
C VAL A 191 3.99 3.31 6.69
N MET A 192 2.87 2.59 6.79
CA MET A 192 1.58 3.17 7.19
C MET A 192 1.56 3.64 8.65
N GLN A 193 2.17 2.86 9.54
CA GLN A 193 2.30 3.20 10.96
C GLN A 193 3.27 4.37 11.17
N GLY A 194 4.24 4.56 10.26
CA GLY A 194 5.30 5.55 10.38
C GLY A 194 6.23 5.26 11.55
N ARG A 195 7.04 6.26 11.95
CA ARG A 195 7.96 6.15 13.11
C ARG A 195 7.25 6.09 14.48
N ASN A 196 5.92 5.97 14.52
CA ASN A 196 5.13 5.94 15.76
C ASN A 196 5.22 4.61 16.53
N LEU A 197 5.95 3.61 16.02
CA LEU A 197 6.33 2.41 16.79
C LEU A 197 7.33 2.70 17.94
N ASN A 198 7.54 3.97 18.30
CA ASN A 198 8.12 4.35 19.59
C ASN A 198 7.16 4.12 20.78
N ALA A 199 5.98 3.53 20.58
CA ALA A 199 5.04 3.16 21.65
C ALA A 199 5.73 2.43 22.82
N GLY A 200 6.55 1.41 22.54
CA GLY A 200 7.32 0.72 23.58
C GLY A 200 8.42 1.57 24.26
N ARG A 201 8.79 2.74 23.69
CA ARG A 201 9.75 3.68 24.29
C ARG A 201 9.07 4.67 25.24
N LEU A 202 7.76 4.91 25.09
CA LEU A 202 7.00 5.90 25.88
C LEU A 202 6.04 5.27 26.89
N ALA A 203 5.54 4.05 26.66
CA ALA A 203 4.60 3.36 27.54
C ALA A 203 5.11 3.28 29.00
N SER A 204 6.38 2.89 29.20
CA SER A 204 7.00 2.78 30.53
C SER A 204 7.18 4.12 31.28
N ARG A 205 7.06 5.28 30.62
CA ARG A 205 7.35 6.59 31.24
C ARG A 205 6.11 7.43 31.55
N LEU A 206 4.93 7.04 31.08
CA LEU A 206 3.75 7.93 31.10
C LEU A 206 2.44 7.28 31.59
N SER A 207 2.34 5.97 31.73
CA SER A 207 1.07 5.34 32.09
C SER A 207 0.92 5.07 33.59
N SER A 208 -0.12 5.63 34.21
CA SER A 208 -0.65 5.19 35.52
C SER A 208 -1.42 3.85 35.42
N THR A 209 -1.39 3.22 34.25
CA THR A 209 -2.13 2.00 33.92
C THR A 209 -1.62 0.82 34.75
N PRO A 210 -2.51 0.08 35.44
CA PRO A 210 -2.16 -1.16 36.12
C PRO A 210 -1.45 -2.16 35.18
N HIS A 211 -0.42 -2.85 35.69
CA HIS A 211 0.40 -3.80 34.92
C HIS A 211 -0.42 -4.85 34.15
N HIS A 212 -1.46 -5.42 34.77
CA HIS A 212 -2.31 -6.42 34.12
C HIS A 212 -3.09 -5.87 32.92
N LEU A 213 -3.52 -4.61 32.97
CA LEU A 213 -4.17 -3.96 31.83
C LEU A 213 -3.14 -3.66 30.74
N GLN A 214 -1.94 -3.23 31.12
CA GLN A 214 -0.84 -3.00 30.18
C GLN A 214 -0.43 -4.29 29.45
N GLN A 215 -0.38 -5.43 30.15
CA GLN A 215 -0.14 -6.74 29.55
C GLN A 215 -1.22 -7.08 28.50
N SER A 216 -2.50 -6.96 28.87
CA SER A 216 -3.61 -7.24 27.95
C SER A 216 -3.62 -6.31 26.74
N MET A 217 -3.31 -5.02 26.91
CA MET A 217 -3.17 -4.05 25.81
C MET A 217 -2.01 -4.43 24.90
N THR A 218 -0.87 -4.86 25.46
CA THR A 218 0.30 -5.30 24.71
C THR A 218 0.00 -6.56 23.91
N LEU A 219 -0.71 -7.52 24.50
CA LEU A 219 -1.11 -8.75 23.81
C LEU A 219 -2.01 -8.44 22.61
N ALA A 220 -3.09 -7.69 22.81
CA ALA A 220 -4.02 -7.29 21.76
C ALA A 220 -3.31 -6.50 20.64
N PHE A 221 -2.38 -5.63 21.01
CA PHE A 221 -1.55 -4.92 20.03
C PHE A 221 -0.73 -5.89 19.18
N LEU A 222 -0.01 -6.83 19.78
CA LEU A 222 0.84 -7.77 19.05
C LEU A 222 0.03 -8.72 18.15
N GLU A 223 -1.15 -9.14 18.60
CA GLU A 223 -2.10 -9.93 17.79
C GLU A 223 -2.58 -9.13 16.57
N ASN A 224 -2.92 -7.84 16.76
CA ASN A 224 -3.27 -6.96 15.66
C ASN A 224 -2.12 -6.74 14.67
N GLN A 225 -0.88 -6.62 15.16
CA GLN A 225 0.30 -6.51 14.27
C GLN A 225 0.50 -7.77 13.43
N LEU A 226 0.30 -8.95 14.01
CA LEU A 226 0.35 -10.23 13.30
C LEU A 226 -0.74 -10.33 12.24
N ALA A 227 -1.99 -10.06 12.61
CA ALA A 227 -3.13 -10.10 11.69
C ALA A 227 -2.96 -9.10 10.53
N SER A 228 -2.48 -7.89 10.83
CA SER A 228 -2.23 -6.84 9.84
C SER A 228 -1.11 -7.23 8.87
N ALA A 229 0.02 -7.73 9.39
CA ALA A 229 1.13 -8.18 8.54
C ALA A 229 0.74 -9.37 7.65
N LEU A 230 -0.08 -10.29 8.17
CA LEU A 230 -0.62 -11.40 7.40
C LEU A 230 -1.55 -10.93 6.28
N THR A 231 -2.46 -10.00 6.58
CA THR A 231 -3.41 -9.45 5.59
C THR A 231 -2.68 -8.68 4.48
N LEU A 232 -1.61 -7.97 4.85
CA LEU A 232 -0.71 -7.31 3.91
C LEU A 232 0.20 -8.27 3.13
N GLN A 233 0.17 -9.57 3.44
CA GLN A 233 1.03 -10.60 2.87
C GLN A 233 2.53 -10.26 3.02
N SER A 234 2.89 -9.58 4.10
CA SER A 234 4.25 -9.15 4.40
C SER A 234 4.94 -10.19 5.29
N ALA A 235 5.56 -11.20 4.66
CA ALA A 235 6.20 -12.31 5.37
C ALA A 235 7.30 -11.84 6.34
N GLN A 236 8.07 -10.81 5.96
CA GLN A 236 9.11 -10.23 6.80
C GLN A 236 8.52 -9.57 8.06
N GLU A 237 7.47 -8.76 7.92
CA GLU A 237 6.80 -8.11 9.05
C GLU A 237 6.09 -9.14 9.93
N TYR A 238 5.44 -10.15 9.33
CA TYR A 238 4.78 -11.21 10.08
C TYR A 238 5.80 -11.97 10.94
N ARG A 239 6.94 -12.36 10.37
CA ARG A 239 8.02 -13.02 11.13
C ARG A 239 8.56 -12.13 12.24
N TYR A 240 8.76 -10.83 11.96
CA TYR A 240 9.24 -9.88 12.95
C TYR A 240 8.30 -9.79 14.16
N TRP A 241 7.00 -9.57 13.91
CA TRP A 241 6.00 -9.46 14.97
C TRP A 241 5.74 -10.78 15.69
N LEU A 242 5.83 -11.92 14.99
CA LEU A 242 5.69 -13.25 15.59
C LEU A 242 6.77 -13.52 16.63
N LEU A 243 8.02 -13.19 16.33
CA LEU A 243 9.11 -13.37 17.29
C LEU A 243 8.93 -12.51 18.55
N ILE A 244 8.40 -11.30 18.41
CA ILE A 244 8.10 -10.42 19.55
C ILE A 244 6.92 -10.98 20.35
N TYR A 245 5.84 -11.39 19.68
CA TYR A 245 4.67 -12.02 20.29
C TYR A 245 5.04 -13.27 21.10
N THR A 246 5.80 -14.19 20.51
CA THR A 246 6.23 -15.42 21.21
C THR A 246 7.08 -15.11 22.44
N ARG A 247 8.01 -14.14 22.36
CA ARG A 247 8.81 -13.73 23.52
C ARG A 247 7.96 -13.11 24.62
N PHE A 248 6.96 -12.32 24.24
CA PHE A 248 6.02 -11.74 25.18
C PHE A 248 5.23 -12.84 25.91
N LEU A 249 4.68 -13.82 25.19
CA LEU A 249 3.96 -14.95 25.79
C LEU A 249 4.83 -15.76 26.77
N VAL A 250 6.10 -15.99 26.42
CA VAL A 250 7.06 -16.71 27.28
C VAL A 250 7.37 -15.92 28.55
N ASN A 251 7.59 -14.62 28.43
CA ASN A 251 7.91 -13.74 29.57
C ASN A 251 6.73 -13.61 30.54
N GLU A 252 5.52 -13.46 30.01
CA GLU A 252 4.30 -13.29 30.82
C GLU A 252 3.72 -14.61 31.34
N GLY A 253 4.39 -15.75 31.10
CA GLY A 253 3.99 -17.05 31.62
C GLY A 253 2.64 -17.55 31.10
N SER A 254 2.19 -17.07 29.94
CA SER A 254 0.89 -17.40 29.34
C SER A 254 0.90 -18.83 28.76
N LYS A 255 0.77 -19.82 29.64
CA LYS A 255 0.77 -21.26 29.27
C LYS A 255 -0.38 -21.70 28.34
N LEU A 256 -1.40 -20.86 28.10
CA LEU A 256 -2.60 -21.24 27.36
C LEU A 256 -2.60 -20.90 25.85
N PHE A 257 -1.71 -20.03 25.35
CA PHE A 257 -1.75 -19.52 23.97
C PHE A 257 -0.57 -20.00 23.08
N LEU A 258 0.21 -20.98 23.54
CA LEU A 258 1.36 -21.55 22.82
C LEU A 258 1.04 -22.90 22.11
N LEU A 259 -0.23 -23.31 22.08
CA LEU A 259 -0.75 -24.48 21.36
C LEU A 259 -1.63 -24.01 20.20
#